data_AF-A0A955XWN2-F1
#
_entry.id   AF-A0A955XWN2-F1
#
_cell.length_a   1.000
_cell.length_b   1.000
_cell.length_c   1.000
_cell.angle_alpha   90.00
_cell.angle_beta   90.00
_cell.angle_gamma   90.00
#
_symmetry.space_group_name_H-M   'P 1'
#
loop_
_entity.id
_entity.type
_entity.pdbx_description
1 polymer ?
#
loop_
_entity_poly.entity_id
_entity_poly.type
_entity_poly.pdbx_seq_one_letter_code
_entity_poly.pdbx_strand_id
1 'polypeptide(L)' 'GGKTVYRLDEIALYRFEAAFLDQIIQLLDRNNTWELTQTGGELYLTVAGSTVTGRAKPEPWVAPG' A
#
# COMPACT_ATOMS: atom_id res chain seq x y z
N GLY A 1 -31.63 0.44 16.68
CA GLY A 1 -30.88 1.32 15.78
C GLY A 1 -29.96 0.46 14.94
N GLY A 2 -30.21 0.37 13.64
CA GLY A 2 -29.50 -0.51 12.73
C GLY A 2 -28.01 -0.18 12.66
N LYS A 3 -27.16 -1.17 12.92
CA LYS A 3 -25.73 -1.10 12.64
C LYS A 3 -25.59 -1.23 11.13
N THR A 4 -25.16 -0.18 10.45
CA THR A 4 -24.84 -0.23 9.02
C THR A 4 -23.70 -1.24 8.82
N VAL A 5 -24.04 -2.45 8.39
CA VAL A 5 -23.05 -3.41 7.88
C VAL A 5 -22.62 -2.85 6.54
N TYR A 6 -21.43 -2.26 6.48
CA TYR A 6 -20.79 -1.97 5.20
C TYR A 6 -20.78 -3.28 4.41
N ARG A 7 -21.41 -3.29 3.23
CA ARG A 7 -21.33 -4.41 2.29
C ARG A 7 -19.84 -4.73 2.10
N LEU A 8 -19.44 -5.93 2.54
CA LEU A 8 -18.08 -6.47 2.43
C LEU A 8 -17.66 -6.76 0.98
N ASP A 9 -18.57 -6.51 0.03
CA ASP A 9 -18.47 -6.93 -1.36
C ASP A 9 -17.35 -6.21 -2.15
N GLU A 10 -16.68 -5.21 -1.57
CA GLU A 10 -15.66 -4.40 -2.26
C GLU A 10 -14.40 -4.12 -1.41
N ILE A 11 -13.87 -5.12 -0.70
CA ILE A 11 -12.52 -4.99 -0.12
C ILE A 11 -11.49 -5.13 -1.25
N ALA A 12 -10.91 -4.01 -1.68
CA ALA A 12 -9.81 -4.02 -2.62
C ALA A 12 -8.52 -4.50 -1.93
N LEU A 13 -8.12 -5.73 -2.23
CA LEU A 13 -6.87 -6.30 -1.73
C LEU A 13 -5.74 -6.01 -2.73
N TYR A 14 -4.59 -5.60 -2.19
CA TYR A 14 -3.38 -5.36 -2.97
C TYR A 14 -2.20 -6.09 -2.34
N ARG A 15 -1.35 -6.62 -3.20
CA ARG A 15 -0.06 -7.21 -2.84
C ARG A 15 1.07 -6.30 -3.28
N PHE A 16 2.03 -6.11 -2.39
CA PHE A 16 3.31 -5.45 -2.65
C PHE A 16 4.43 -6.50 -2.68
N GLU A 17 5.52 -6.19 -3.38
CA GLU A 17 6.72 -7.01 -3.33
C GLU A 17 7.44 -6.79 -1.99
N ALA A 18 7.89 -7.85 -1.33
CA ALA A 18 8.52 -7.75 -0.01
C ALA A 18 9.74 -6.81 -0.04
N ALA A 19 10.57 -6.92 -1.08
CA ALA A 19 11.74 -6.05 -1.26
C ALA A 19 11.41 -4.55 -1.36
N PHE A 20 10.22 -4.19 -1.84
CA PHE A 20 9.76 -2.79 -1.82
C PHE A 20 9.49 -2.32 -0.39
N LEU A 21 8.80 -3.14 0.41
CA LEU A 21 8.54 -2.84 1.82
C LEU A 21 9.82 -2.81 2.66
N ASP A 22 10.74 -3.74 2.41
CA ASP A 22 12.04 -3.79 3.10
C ASP A 22 12.85 -2.50 2.89
N GLN A 23 12.85 -1.97 1.67
CA GLN A 23 13.50 -0.69 1.36
C GLN A 23 12.84 0.49 2.06
N ILE A 24 11.50 0.52 2.16
CA ILE A 24 10.79 1.58 2.90
C ILE A 24 11.17 1.54 4.38
N ILE A 25 11.17 0.35 4.99
CA ILE A 25 11.50 0.16 6.41
C ILE A 25 12.87 0.73 6.75
N GLN A 26 13.86 0.55 5.86
CA GLN A 26 15.21 1.08 6.05
C GLN A 26 15.29 2.62 6.06
N LEU A 27 14.29 3.31 5.52
CA LEU A 27 14.25 4.76 5.41
C LEU A 27 13.36 5.43 6.47
N LEU A 28 12.70 4.65 7.33
CA LEU A 28 11.83 5.19 8.36
C LEU A 28 12.63 5.83 9.49
N ASP A 29 12.18 7.01 9.91
CA ASP A 29 12.61 7.69 11.12
C ASP A 29 11.43 7.77 12.11
N ARG A 30 11.64 8.32 13.30
CA ARG A 30 10.60 8.60 14.30
C ARG A 30 9.51 9.52 13.75
N ASN A 31 9.89 10.48 12.89
CA ASN A 31 8.98 11.39 12.21
C ASN A 31 9.23 11.29 10.71
N ASN A 32 8.18 11.01 9.94
CA ASN A 32 8.32 10.85 8.50
C ASN A 32 7.42 11.81 7.74
N THR A 33 7.92 12.32 6.63
CA THR A 33 7.14 12.95 5.57
C THR A 33 7.24 12.07 4.33
N TRP A 34 6.07 11.72 3.77
CA TRP A 34 5.95 10.79 2.67
C TRP A 34 5.34 11.52 1.49
N GLU A 35 5.94 11.37 0.32
CA GLU A 35 5.36 11.81 -0.94
C GLU A 35 5.18 10.59 -1.82
N LEU A 36 3.94 10.30 -2.22
CA LEU A 36 3.62 9.14 -3.06
C LEU A 36 3.02 9.63 -4.37
N THR A 37 3.65 9.25 -5.48
CA THR A 37 3.08 9.43 -6.82
C THR A 37 2.82 8.08 -7.45
N GLN A 38 1.66 7.92 -8.09
CA GLN A 38 1.34 6.75 -8.90
C GLN A 38 1.23 7.15 -10.37
N THR A 39 1.91 6.44 -11.26
CA THR A 39 1.82 6.66 -12.71
C THR A 39 2.01 5.33 -13.44
N GLY A 40 1.09 4.99 -14.34
CA GLY A 40 1.19 3.77 -15.15
C GLY A 40 1.23 2.46 -14.34
N GLY A 41 0.68 2.44 -13.11
CA GLY A 41 0.73 1.29 -12.20
C GLY A 41 2.01 1.16 -11.38
N GLU A 42 2.99 2.05 -11.58
CA GLU A 42 4.18 2.19 -10.75
C GLU A 42 3.93 3.19 -9.63
N LEU A 43 4.50 2.90 -8.46
CA LEU A 43 4.52 3.74 -7.28
C LEU A 43 5.92 4.32 -7.12
N TYR A 44 5.98 5.62 -6.87
CA TYR A 44 7.19 6.36 -6.53
C TYR A 44 6.96 6.94 -5.13
N LEU A 45 7.56 6.31 -4.12
CA LEU A 45 7.46 6.76 -2.74
C LEU A 45 8.75 7.44 -2.34
N THR A 46 8.67 8.73 -2.04
CA THR A 46 9.78 9.49 -1.46
C THR A 46 9.59 9.59 0.05
N VAL A 47 10.61 9.14 0.79
CA VAL A 47 10.70 9.24 2.25
C VAL A 47 12.14 9.58 2.64
N ALA A 48 12.32 10.50 3.58
CA ALA A 48 13.64 10.99 3.99
C ALA A 48 14.53 11.46 2.81
N GLY A 49 13.92 12.06 1.77
CA GLY A 49 14.61 12.52 0.55
C GLY A 49 15.05 11.41 -0.41
N SER A 50 14.80 10.14 -0.08
CA SER A 50 15.10 8.97 -0.92
C SER A 50 13.84 8.46 -1.59
N THR A 51 13.93 8.07 -2.86
CA THR A 51 12.79 7.53 -3.62
C THR A 51 12.93 6.03 -3.83
N VAL A 52 11.90 5.29 -3.42
CA VAL A 52 11.76 3.85 -3.64
C VAL A 52 10.65 3.64 -4.67
N THR A 53 10.85 2.70 -5.59
CA THR A 53 9.85 2.35 -6.61
C THR A 53 9.30 0.96 -6.40
N GLY A 54 8.02 0.77 -6.73
CA GLY A 54 7.37 -0.53 -6.63
C GLY A 54 5.97 -0.53 -7.24
N ARG A 55 5.27 -1.66 -7.13
CA ARG A 55 3.92 -1.83 -7.67
C ARG A 55 2.96 -2.37 -6.63
N ALA A 56 1.75 -1.85 -6.63
CA ALA A 56 0.61 -2.50 -6.00
C ALA A 56 -0.06 -3.42 -7.03
N LYS A 57 -0.02 -4.73 -6.80
CA LYS A 57 -0.72 -5.70 -7.65
C LYS A 57 -2.08 -5.97 -7.02
N PRO A 58 -3.21 -5.73 -7.71
CA PRO A 58 -4.51 -6.12 -7.19
C PRO A 58 -4.55 -7.64 -6.99
N GLU A 59 -5.13 -8.06 -5.88
CA GLU A 59 -5.28 -9.45 -5.51
C GLU A 59 -6.78 -9.73 -5.29
N PRO A 60 -7.33 -10.86 -5.77
CA PRO A 60 -8.71 -11.22 -5.47
C PRO A 60 -8.88 -11.44 -3.97
N TRP A 61 -9.88 -10.77 -3.38
CA TRP A 61 -10.31 -11.12 -2.02
C TRP A 61 -11.06 -12.46 -2.07
N VAL A 62 -10.52 -13.47 -1.38
CA VAL A 62 -11.20 -14.75 -1.15
C VAL A 62 -11.62 -14.75 0.32
N ALA A 63 -12.92 -14.71 0.57
CA ALA A 63 -13.43 -14.81 1.93
C ALA A 63 -12.95 -16.13 2.57
N PRO A 64 -12.35 -16.10 3.76
CA PRO A 64 -12.08 -17.34 4.49
C PRO A 64 -13.42 -18.03 4.79
N GLY A 65 -13.54 -19.30 4.41
CA GLY A 65 -14.72 -20.14 4.65
C GLY A 65 -14.93 -20.51 6.11
#